data_AF-A0A1J5K3Y3-F1
#
_entry.id   AF-A0A1J5K3Y3-F1
#
_cell.length_a   1.000
_cell.length_b   1.000
_cell.length_c   1.000
_cell.angle_alpha   90.00
_cell.angle_beta   90.00
_cell.angle_gamma   90.00
#
_symmetry.space_group_name_H-M   'P 1'
#
loop_
_entity.id
_entity.type
_entity.pdbx_description
1 polymer ?
#
loop_
_entity_poly.entity_id
_entity_poly.type
_entity_poly.pdbx_seq_one_letter_code
_entity_poly.pdbx_strand_id
1 'polypeptide(L)'
;MQPNLIDIDVFMDKLKAEGLVIVKAEQLAATNALKINELRRRYTKKTHLTFKQILEIDVLPIKSKSGLQRWIDEGVIKSDEIYKTTSGVRKIATSFLVRNDYL
;
A
#
# COMPACT_ATOMS: atom_id res chain seq x y z
N MET A 1 36.59 13.93 21.98
CA MET A 1 35.40 13.06 22.06
C MET A 1 35.82 11.68 21.61
N GLN A 2 35.82 10.69 22.50
CA GLN A 2 36.07 9.29 22.11
C GLN A 2 34.79 8.74 21.45
N PRO A 3 34.89 7.96 20.35
CA PRO A 3 33.72 7.30 19.80
C PRO A 3 33.22 6.24 20.79
N ASN A 4 31.95 6.32 21.18
CA ASN A 4 31.27 5.26 21.92
C ASN A 4 31.14 4.05 20.99
N LEU A 5 32.16 3.19 21.01
CA LEU A 5 32.15 1.90 20.34
C LEU A 5 31.39 0.93 21.24
N ILE A 6 30.23 0.48 20.77
CA ILE A 6 29.46 -0.60 21.40
C ILE A 6 29.85 -1.89 20.69
N ASP A 7 30.06 -2.94 21.49
CA ASP A 7 30.24 -4.30 21.00
C ASP A 7 29.01 -4.74 20.19
N ILE A 8 29.25 -5.35 19.03
CA ILE A 8 28.18 -5.70 18.11
C ILE A 8 27.19 -6.70 18.72
N ASP A 9 27.64 -7.61 19.58
CA ASP A 9 26.77 -8.59 20.23
C ASP A 9 25.86 -7.90 21.25
N VAL A 10 26.40 -6.96 22.01
CA VAL A 10 25.64 -6.12 22.97
C VAL A 10 24.60 -5.26 22.25
N PHE A 11 24.95 -4.73 21.07
CA PHE A 11 24.01 -3.98 20.25
C PHE A 11 22.88 -4.87 19.72
N MET A 12 23.23 -6.06 19.24
CA MET A 12 22.26 -7.02 18.70
C MET A 12 21.29 -7.53 19.77
N ASP A 13 21.76 -7.75 21.00
CA ASP A 13 20.91 -8.18 22.10
C ASP A 13 19.95 -7.08 22.56
N LYS A 14 20.37 -5.81 22.55
CA LYS A 14 19.46 -4.67 22.78
C LYS A 14 18.36 -4.59 21.73
N LEU A 15 18.70 -4.74 20.46
CA LEU A 15 17.70 -4.74 19.38
C LEU A 15 16.68 -5.87 19.56
N LYS A 16 17.13 -7.09 19.86
CA LYS A 16 16.23 -8.23 20.11
C LYS A 16 15.33 -7.99 21.33
N ALA A 17 15.85 -7.41 22.41
CA ALA A 17 15.07 -7.09 23.60
C ALA A 17 13.95 -6.08 23.32
N GLU A 18 14.15 -5.18 22.36
CA GLU A 18 13.14 -4.23 21.87
C GLU A 18 12.24 -4.81 20.75
N GLY A 19 12.41 -6.08 20.39
CA GLY A 19 11.64 -6.75 19.32
C GLY A 19 12.10 -6.39 17.91
N LEU A 20 13.28 -5.78 17.75
CA LEU A 20 13.86 -5.37 16.49
C LEU A 20 14.82 -6.45 15.96
N VAL A 21 14.70 -6.79 14.68
CA VAL A 21 15.56 -7.78 14.01
C VAL A 21 16.20 -7.16 12.78
N ILE A 22 17.53 -7.27 12.67
CA ILE A 22 18.25 -6.90 11.46
C ILE A 22 18.13 -8.04 10.44
N VAL A 23 17.58 -7.74 9.28
CA VAL A 23 17.43 -8.67 8.17
C VAL A 23 18.04 -8.09 6.91
N LYS A 24 18.46 -8.95 5.97
CA LYS A 24 18.96 -8.48 4.67
C LYS A 24 17.81 -7.85 3.88
N ALA A 25 18.09 -6.77 3.16
CA ALA A 25 17.10 -6.06 2.34
C ALA A 25 16.36 -6.99 1.35
N GLU A 26 17.05 -8.02 0.84
CA GLU A 26 16.48 -9.03 -0.06
C GLU A 26 15.43 -9.91 0.61
N GLN A 27 15.61 -10.23 1.90
CA GLN A 27 14.65 -11.02 2.70
C GLN A 27 13.40 -10.20 3.04
N LEU A 28 13.56 -8.88 3.17
CA LEU A 28 12.48 -7.91 3.29
C LEU A 28 11.71 -7.72 1.98
N ALA A 29 12.41 -7.64 0.84
CA ALA A 29 11.76 -7.52 -0.48
C ALA A 29 10.91 -8.75 -0.85
N ALA A 30 11.24 -9.92 -0.28
CA ALA A 30 10.47 -11.15 -0.44
C ALA A 30 9.16 -11.17 0.36
N THR A 31 8.96 -10.26 1.31
CA THR A 31 7.72 -10.21 2.11
C THR A 31 6.67 -9.36 1.40
N ASN A 32 5.54 -9.97 1.03
CA ASN A 32 4.41 -9.30 0.35
C ASN A 32 3.97 -7.98 1.03
N ALA A 33 4.09 -7.89 2.35
CA ALA A 33 3.74 -6.71 3.13
C ALA A 33 4.56 -5.46 2.76
N LEU A 34 5.86 -5.58 2.51
CA LEU A 34 6.69 -4.45 2.11
C LEU A 34 6.39 -4.00 0.69
N LYS A 35 6.20 -4.95 -0.22
CA LYS A 35 5.80 -4.66 -1.61
C LYS A 35 4.47 -3.90 -1.64
N ILE A 36 3.50 -4.32 -0.81
CA ILE A 36 2.22 -3.61 -0.67
C ILE A 36 2.42 -2.21 -0.09
N ASN A 37 3.26 -2.04 0.94
CA ASN A 37 3.53 -0.72 1.53
C ASN A 37 4.20 0.24 0.55
N GLU A 38 5.15 -0.23 -0.26
CA GLU A 38 5.75 0.58 -1.32
C GLU A 38 4.74 0.97 -2.40
N LEU A 39 3.88 0.03 -2.80
CA LEU A 39 2.82 0.29 -3.76
C LEU A 39 1.81 1.30 -3.22
N ARG A 40 1.40 1.15 -1.94
CA ARG A 40 0.56 2.13 -1.24
C ARG A 40 1.20 3.50 -1.29
N ARG A 41 2.44 3.66 -0.80
CA ARG A 41 3.18 4.93 -0.81
C ARG A 41 3.30 5.55 -2.20
N ARG A 42 3.47 4.73 -3.24
CA ARG A 42 3.53 5.18 -4.64
C ARG A 42 2.17 5.63 -5.15
N TYR A 43 1.11 4.94 -4.75
CA TYR A 43 -0.25 5.16 -5.23
C TYR A 43 -0.98 6.28 -4.47
N THR A 44 -0.64 6.57 -3.20
CA THR A 44 -1.13 7.76 -2.49
C THR A 44 -0.72 9.07 -3.18
N LYS A 45 0.41 9.07 -3.90
CA LYS A 45 0.86 10.23 -4.68
C LYS A 45 0.10 10.44 -5.99
N LYS A 46 -0.70 9.46 -6.42
CA LYS A 46 -1.50 9.56 -7.65
C LYS A 46 -2.88 10.09 -7.30
N THR A 47 -3.45 10.87 -8.21
CA THR A 47 -4.84 11.35 -8.08
C THR A 47 -5.87 10.29 -8.46
N HIS A 48 -5.48 9.34 -9.30
CA HIS A 48 -6.37 8.31 -9.83
C HIS A 48 -5.63 6.97 -9.98
N LEU A 49 -6.34 5.88 -9.67
CA LEU A 49 -5.84 4.51 -9.80
C LEU A 49 -6.76 3.68 -10.67
N THR A 50 -6.18 2.82 -11.50
CA THR A 50 -6.94 1.81 -12.25
C THR A 50 -7.45 0.70 -11.32
N PHE A 51 -8.48 -0.03 -11.74
CA PHE A 51 -8.96 -1.20 -10.97
C PHE A 51 -7.84 -2.19 -10.66
N LYS A 52 -6.94 -2.44 -11.62
CA LYS A 52 -5.80 -3.34 -11.40
C LYS A 52 -4.94 -2.85 -10.23
N GLN A 53 -4.61 -1.57 -10.20
CA GLN A 53 -3.78 -0.97 -9.15
C GLN A 53 -4.45 -1.01 -7.78
N ILE A 54 -5.77 -0.81 -7.73
CA ILE A 54 -6.56 -0.87 -6.49
C ILE A 54 -6.59 -2.28 -5.92
N LEU A 55 -6.77 -3.28 -6.79
CA LEU A 55 -6.73 -4.69 -6.38
C LEU A 55 -5.32 -5.14 -5.98
N GLU A 56 -4.28 -4.56 -6.59
CA GLU A 56 -2.88 -4.89 -6.32
C GLU A 56 -2.40 -4.42 -4.94
N ILE A 57 -2.95 -3.32 -4.41
CA ILE A 57 -2.63 -2.83 -3.04
C ILE A 57 -3.41 -3.53 -1.93
N ASP A 58 -4.38 -4.39 -2.30
CA ASP A 58 -5.22 -5.19 -1.39
C ASP A 58 -5.75 -4.38 -0.19
N VAL A 59 -6.16 -3.13 -0.43
CA VAL A 59 -6.69 -2.23 0.62
C VAL A 59 -8.20 -2.35 0.79
N LEU A 60 -8.89 -2.83 -0.25
CA LEU A 60 -10.34 -2.94 -0.24
C LEU A 60 -10.77 -4.35 0.19
N PRO A 61 -11.93 -4.49 0.85
CA PRO A 61 -12.53 -5.80 1.11
C PRO A 61 -12.88 -6.54 -0.19
N ILE A 62 -13.02 -5.80 -1.30
CA ILE A 62 -13.26 -6.35 -2.62
C ILE A 62 -11.95 -6.71 -3.31
N LYS A 63 -11.84 -7.99 -3.69
CA LYS A 63 -10.67 -8.56 -4.36
C LYS A 63 -10.87 -8.83 -5.85
N SER A 64 -11.99 -8.37 -6.44
CA SER A 64 -12.33 -8.63 -7.83
C SER A 64 -12.76 -7.38 -8.60
N LYS A 65 -12.53 -7.39 -9.92
CA LYS A 65 -12.99 -6.31 -10.81
C LYS A 65 -14.51 -6.22 -10.88
N SER A 66 -15.21 -7.35 -10.81
CA SER A 66 -16.67 -7.39 -10.79
C SER A 66 -17.24 -6.80 -9.52
N GLY A 67 -16.61 -7.03 -8.35
CA GLY A 67 -17.01 -6.39 -7.11
C GLY A 67 -16.80 -4.86 -7.15
N LEU A 68 -15.68 -4.40 -7.71
CA LEU A 68 -15.45 -2.97 -7.90
C LEU A 68 -16.50 -2.35 -8.82
N GLN A 69 -16.90 -3.08 -9.85
CA GLN A 69 -17.97 -2.63 -10.73
C GLN A 69 -19.31 -2.55 -9.99
N ARG A 70 -19.62 -3.55 -9.17
CA ARG A 70 -20.83 -3.55 -8.35
C ARG A 70 -20.90 -2.35 -7.40
N TRP A 71 -19.80 -1.98 -6.76
CA TRP A 71 -19.74 -0.78 -5.92
C TRP A 71 -19.94 0.53 -6.67
N ILE A 72 -19.58 0.59 -7.95
CA ILE A 72 -19.92 1.71 -8.82
C ILE A 72 -21.42 1.71 -9.09
N ASP A 73 -21.97 0.55 -9.46
CA ASP A 73 -23.38 0.42 -9.82
C ASP A 73 -24.31 0.68 -8.61
N GLU A 74 -23.86 0.31 -7.39
CA GLU A 74 -24.54 0.56 -6.12
C GLU A 74 -24.30 1.99 -5.57
N GLY A 75 -23.44 2.79 -6.21
CA GLY A 75 -23.16 4.18 -5.80
C GLY A 75 -22.27 4.32 -4.56
N VAL A 76 -21.61 3.25 -4.11
CA VAL A 76 -20.61 3.29 -3.04
C VAL A 76 -19.41 4.16 -3.45
N ILE A 77 -18.97 3.98 -4.69
CA ILE A 77 -18.02 4.88 -5.36
C ILE A 77 -18.85 5.91 -6.11
N LYS A 78 -18.67 7.19 -5.78
CA LYS A 78 -19.46 8.25 -6.40
C LYS A 78 -19.08 8.41 -7.87
N SER A 79 -20.03 8.86 -8.69
CA SER A 79 -19.85 9.06 -10.13
C SER A 79 -18.79 10.12 -10.47
N ASP A 80 -18.59 11.13 -9.62
CA ASP A 80 -17.53 12.13 -9.72
C ASP A 80 -16.14 11.58 -9.35
N GLU A 81 -16.08 10.44 -8.66
CA GLU A 81 -14.83 9.74 -8.31
C GLU A 81 -14.41 8.73 -9.39
N ILE A 82 -15.15 8.63 -10.51
CA ILE A 82 -14.92 7.64 -11.57
C ILE A 82 -14.53 8.32 -12.88
N TYR A 83 -13.39 7.89 -13.43
CA TYR A 83 -12.84 8.43 -14.65
C TYR A 83 -12.66 7.33 -15.68
N LYS A 84 -13.10 7.57 -16.91
CA LYS A 84 -12.86 6.68 -18.04
C LYS A 84 -11.82 7.32 -18.96
N THR A 85 -10.72 6.63 -19.22
CA THR A 85 -9.75 7.10 -20.21
C THR A 85 -10.32 6.96 -21.62
N THR A 86 -9.74 7.66 -22.58
CA THR A 86 -10.07 7.55 -24.02
C THR A 86 -9.95 6.11 -24.53
N SER A 87 -9.01 5.35 -23.95
CA SER A 87 -8.78 3.92 -24.19
C SER A 87 -9.78 2.98 -23.49
N GLY A 88 -10.81 3.51 -22.82
CA GLY A 88 -11.85 2.74 -22.15
C GLY A 88 -11.49 2.20 -20.76
N VAL A 89 -10.29 2.52 -20.25
CA VAL A 89 -9.83 2.06 -18.93
C VAL A 89 -10.50 2.88 -17.84
N ARG A 90 -11.17 2.20 -16.89
CA ARG A 90 -11.76 2.83 -15.71
C ARG A 90 -10.70 3.07 -14.63
N LYS A 91 -10.74 4.27 -14.06
CA LYS A 91 -9.93 4.74 -12.93
C LYS A 91 -10.86 5.26 -11.85
N ILE A 92 -10.46 5.07 -10.60
CA ILE A 92 -11.13 5.60 -9.42
C ILE A 92 -10.18 6.62 -8.78
N ALA A 93 -10.74 7.75 -8.34
CA ALA A 93 -10.01 8.78 -7.63
C ALA A 93 -9.45 8.25 -6.30
N THR A 94 -8.24 8.64 -5.94
CA THR A 94 -7.67 8.26 -4.64
C THR A 94 -8.37 8.92 -3.45
N SER A 95 -9.11 10.01 -3.68
CA SER A 95 -9.99 10.63 -2.69
C SER A 95 -11.00 9.65 -2.09
N PHE A 96 -11.54 8.72 -2.90
CA PHE A 96 -12.42 7.66 -2.42
C PHE A 96 -11.72 6.76 -1.40
N LEU A 97 -10.47 6.39 -1.68
CA LEU A 97 -9.70 5.50 -0.80
C LEU A 97 -9.35 6.20 0.51
N VAL A 98 -8.94 7.47 0.46
CA VAL A 98 -8.62 8.27 1.65
C VAL A 98 -9.89 8.53 2.50
N ARG A 99 -11.02 8.88 1.88
CA ARG A 99 -12.30 9.13 2.56
C ARG A 99 -12.80 7.92 3.36
N ASN A 100 -12.49 6.71 2.91
CA ASN A 100 -12.91 5.46 3.53
C ASN A 100 -11.78 4.78 4.33
N ASP A 101 -10.69 5.51 4.64
CA ASP A 101 -9.57 5.04 5.47
C ASP A 101 -8.86 3.78 4.91
N TYR A 102 -8.77 3.68 3.58
CA TYR A 102 -8.06 2.60 2.88
C TYR A 102 -6.62 2.97 2.48
N LEU A 103 -6.26 4.26 2.50
CA LEU A 103 -4.95 4.81 2.13
C LEU A 103 -4.60 6.00 3.01
#